data_AF-H9M969-F1
#
_entry.id   AF-H9M969-F1
#
_cell.length_a   1.000
_cell.length_b   1.000
_cell.length_c   1.000
_cell.angle_alpha   90.00
_cell.angle_beta   90.00
_cell.angle_gamma   90.00
#
_symmetry.space_group_name_H-M   'P 1'
#
loop_
_entity.id
_entity.type
_entity.pdbx_description
1 polymer ?
#
loop_
_entity_poly.entity_id
_entity_poly.type
_entity_poly.pdbx_seq_one_letter_code
_entity_poly.pdbx_strand_id
1 'polypeptide(L)'
;ESVEAVTVGGFYIPKKTRVMVNLWAIGRDPNVWGEYASKFNPERFMESGKFSLTDQSDFSMIPFGAGRRGCPGASMAIPTIELALAQLVHTFDWRVEGDPSRLDMRETYGITIARQVPLCAYPTLRRASFPP
;
A
#
# COMPACT_ATOMS: atom_id res chain seq x y z
N GLU A 1 -3.29 -9.97 -21.07
CA GLU A 1 -4.09 -11.14 -21.50
C GLU A 1 -3.24 -12.39 -21.41
N SER A 2 -3.85 -13.58 -21.30
CA SER A 2 -3.14 -14.85 -21.35
C SER A 2 -2.46 -15.06 -22.70
N VAL A 3 -1.18 -15.47 -22.69
CA VAL A 3 -0.39 -15.68 -23.91
C VAL A 3 -0.66 -17.03 -24.56
N GLU A 4 -1.20 -17.97 -23.79
CA GLU A 4 -1.60 -19.31 -24.20
C GLU A 4 -2.80 -19.77 -23.37
N ALA A 5 -3.41 -20.88 -23.76
CA ALA A 5 -4.45 -21.51 -22.95
C ALA A 5 -3.81 -22.23 -21.76
N VAL A 6 -4.43 -22.16 -20.60
CA VAL A 6 -3.87 -22.69 -19.34
C VAL A 6 -4.97 -23.17 -18.41
N THR A 7 -4.67 -24.15 -17.56
CA THR A 7 -5.57 -24.57 -16.47
C THR A 7 -5.09 -23.99 -15.16
N VAL A 8 -5.96 -23.27 -14.45
CA VAL A 8 -5.67 -22.68 -13.13
C VAL A 8 -6.75 -23.10 -12.15
N GLY A 9 -6.37 -23.71 -11.03
CA GLY A 9 -7.34 -24.17 -10.02
C GLY A 9 -8.37 -25.17 -10.56
N GLY A 10 -8.02 -25.94 -11.60
CA GLY A 10 -8.94 -26.86 -12.27
C GLY A 10 -9.81 -26.23 -13.37
N PHE A 11 -9.75 -24.91 -13.57
CA PHE A 11 -10.51 -24.20 -14.60
C PHE A 11 -9.68 -23.98 -15.85
N TYR A 12 -10.24 -24.31 -17.02
CA TYR A 12 -9.64 -24.02 -18.32
C TYR A 12 -9.81 -22.54 -18.68
N ILE A 13 -8.70 -21.86 -18.95
CA ILE A 13 -8.63 -20.45 -19.34
C ILE A 13 -8.12 -20.38 -20.79
N PRO A 14 -8.95 -19.93 -21.75
CA PRO A 14 -8.51 -19.77 -23.14
C PRO A 14 -7.38 -18.74 -23.30
N LYS A 15 -6.62 -18.86 -24.40
CA LYS A 15 -5.67 -17.83 -24.84
C LYS A 15 -6.39 -16.49 -25.07
N LYS A 16 -5.69 -15.36 -24.85
CA LYS A 16 -6.21 -13.98 -24.95
C LYS A 16 -7.27 -13.62 -23.90
N THR A 17 -7.39 -14.39 -22.82
CA THR A 17 -8.28 -14.02 -21.71
C THR A 17 -7.69 -12.84 -20.94
N ARG A 18 -8.51 -11.82 -20.65
CA ARG A 18 -8.10 -10.72 -19.77
C ARG A 18 -8.10 -11.19 -18.32
N VAL A 19 -6.97 -11.06 -17.65
CA VAL A 19 -6.78 -11.43 -16.24
C VAL A 19 -6.62 -10.15 -15.43
N MET A 20 -7.37 -10.05 -14.33
CA MET A 20 -7.27 -8.96 -13.37
C MET A 20 -6.90 -9.54 -12.01
N VAL A 21 -5.83 -9.02 -11.40
CA VAL A 21 -5.38 -9.42 -10.06
C VAL A 21 -5.99 -8.46 -9.05
N ASN A 22 -6.74 -9.00 -8.09
CA ASN A 22 -7.37 -8.19 -7.05
C ASN A 22 -6.40 -7.91 -5.89
N LEU A 23 -5.50 -6.95 -6.10
CA LEU A 23 -4.49 -6.56 -5.10
C LEU A 23 -5.12 -6.06 -3.79
N TRP A 24 -6.28 -5.41 -3.88
CA TRP A 24 -7.01 -4.91 -2.71
C TRP A 24 -7.46 -6.05 -1.78
N ALA A 25 -7.97 -7.14 -2.36
CA ALA A 25 -8.40 -8.31 -1.61
C ALA A 25 -7.21 -9.08 -1.03
N ILE A 26 -6.12 -9.24 -1.78
CA ILE A 26 -4.89 -9.92 -1.30
C ILE A 26 -4.35 -9.25 -0.04
N GLY A 27 -4.18 -7.92 -0.07
CA GLY A 27 -3.68 -7.16 1.09
C GLY A 27 -4.64 -7.08 2.28
N ARG A 28 -5.82 -7.70 2.19
CA ARG A 28 -6.89 -7.71 3.22
C ARG A 28 -7.50 -9.10 3.41
N ASP A 29 -6.84 -10.16 2.96
CA ASP A 29 -7.34 -11.53 3.11
C ASP A 29 -7.34 -11.93 4.61
N PRO A 30 -8.50 -12.21 5.24
CA PRO A 30 -8.56 -12.65 6.63
C PRO A 30 -7.86 -13.99 6.89
N ASN A 31 -7.69 -14.83 5.87
CA ASN A 31 -6.96 -16.10 6.02
C ASN A 31 -5.45 -15.87 6.18
N VAL A 32 -4.95 -14.72 5.74
CA VAL A 32 -3.54 -14.32 5.82
C VAL A 32 -3.33 -13.38 7.00
N TRP A 33 -4.21 -12.40 7.16
CA TRP A 33 -4.04 -11.28 8.11
C TRP A 33 -4.91 -11.39 9.37
N GLY A 34 -5.75 -12.42 9.48
CA GLY A 34 -6.63 -12.66 10.63
C GLY A 34 -7.60 -11.51 10.91
N GLU A 35 -7.82 -11.23 12.19
CA GLU A 35 -8.71 -10.14 12.64
C GLU A 35 -8.19 -8.73 12.29
N TYR A 36 -6.91 -8.60 11.92
CA TYR A 36 -6.28 -7.33 11.56
C TYR A 36 -6.34 -7.03 10.06
N ALA A 37 -6.94 -7.91 9.25
CA ALA A 37 -7.01 -7.77 7.80
C ALA A 37 -7.58 -6.43 7.32
N SER A 38 -8.53 -5.85 8.07
CA SER A 38 -9.14 -4.54 7.77
C SER A 38 -8.65 -3.42 8.69
N LYS A 39 -7.64 -3.66 9.53
CA LYS A 39 -7.10 -2.68 10.48
C LYS A 39 -5.74 -2.15 10.02
N PHE A 40 -5.51 -0.85 10.20
CA PHE A 40 -4.18 -0.28 10.09
C PHE A 40 -3.38 -0.70 11.34
N ASN A 41 -2.38 -1.56 11.15
CA ASN A 41 -1.53 -2.13 12.18
C ASN A 41 -0.12 -2.29 11.57
N PRO A 42 0.72 -1.24 11.56
CA PRO A 42 2.06 -1.31 10.98
C PRO A 42 2.99 -2.28 11.71
N GLU A 43 2.76 -2.54 12.99
CA GLU A 43 3.57 -3.42 13.85
C GLU A 43 3.62 -4.86 13.31
N ARG A 44 2.58 -5.32 12.60
CA ARG A 44 2.54 -6.65 11.96
C ARG A 44 3.71 -6.93 11.01
N PHE A 45 4.34 -5.88 10.47
CA PHE A 45 5.48 -5.99 9.57
C PHE A 45 6.82 -5.95 10.30
N MET A 46 6.84 -5.54 11.57
CA MET A 46 8.04 -5.49 12.40
C MET A 46 8.29 -6.82 13.11
N GLU A 47 7.23 -7.49 13.56
CA GLU A 47 7.32 -8.71 14.39
C GLU A 47 7.92 -9.91 13.66
N SER A 48 7.79 -10.00 12.33
CA SER A 48 8.28 -11.14 11.56
C SER A 48 9.74 -11.02 11.12
N GLY A 49 10.32 -9.82 11.18
CA GLY A 49 11.69 -9.51 10.69
C GLY A 49 11.95 -9.85 9.21
N LYS A 50 10.90 -10.22 8.46
CA LYS A 50 10.98 -10.81 7.11
C LYS A 50 10.13 -10.08 6.08
N PHE A 51 9.35 -9.09 6.49
CA PHE A 51 8.52 -8.35 5.55
C PHE A 51 9.40 -7.49 4.65
N SER A 52 9.27 -7.70 3.34
CA SER A 52 9.96 -6.94 2.32
C SER A 52 8.98 -6.56 1.21
N LEU A 53 8.86 -5.26 0.96
CA LEU A 53 8.02 -4.72 -0.11
C LEU A 53 8.49 -5.10 -1.52
N THR A 54 9.69 -5.70 -1.63
CA THR A 54 10.29 -6.14 -2.89
C THR A 54 10.46 -7.66 -2.96
N ASP A 55 10.07 -8.40 -1.92
CA ASP A 55 10.08 -9.85 -1.99
C ASP A 55 9.03 -10.33 -3.00
N GLN A 56 9.47 -11.17 -3.93
CA GLN A 56 8.61 -11.75 -4.97
C GLN A 56 8.18 -13.19 -4.64
N SER A 57 8.59 -13.71 -3.49
CA SER A 57 8.24 -15.04 -3.00
C SER A 57 7.06 -15.02 -2.01
N ASP A 58 6.81 -13.89 -1.34
CA ASP A 58 5.65 -13.67 -0.50
C ASP A 58 4.52 -12.97 -1.27
N PHE A 59 3.37 -13.65 -1.40
CA PHE A 59 2.19 -13.12 -2.08
C PHE A 59 1.11 -12.59 -1.11
N SER A 60 1.39 -12.55 0.20
CA SER A 60 0.50 -11.95 1.21
C SER A 60 0.25 -10.47 0.94
N MET A 61 1.24 -9.77 0.35
CA MET A 61 1.17 -8.36 -0.01
C MET A 61 2.07 -8.07 -1.22
N ILE A 62 1.49 -7.63 -2.33
CA ILE A 62 2.21 -7.35 -3.59
C ILE A 62 1.90 -5.95 -4.14
N PRO A 63 2.26 -4.87 -3.42
CA PRO A 63 1.88 -3.49 -3.77
C PRO A 63 2.52 -3.01 -5.08
N PHE A 64 3.63 -3.63 -5.47
CA PHE A 64 4.33 -3.39 -6.73
C PHE A 64 4.11 -4.51 -7.74
N GLY A 65 3.15 -5.42 -7.50
CA GLY A 65 3.00 -6.64 -8.30
C GLY A 65 4.17 -7.62 -8.11
N ALA A 66 4.25 -8.63 -8.97
CA ALA A 66 5.29 -9.67 -8.90
C ALA A 66 5.63 -10.24 -10.28
N GLY A 67 6.76 -10.97 -10.35
CA GLY A 67 7.22 -11.66 -11.55
C GLY A 67 7.58 -10.71 -12.70
N ARG A 68 7.44 -11.19 -13.94
CA ARG A 68 7.86 -10.46 -15.16
C ARG A 68 7.15 -9.10 -15.39
N ARG A 69 6.07 -8.82 -14.66
CA ARG A 69 5.29 -7.58 -14.75
C ARG A 69 5.27 -6.80 -13.44
N GLY A 70 6.15 -7.13 -12.49
CA GLY A 70 6.39 -6.31 -11.31
C GLY A 70 6.82 -4.90 -11.70
N CYS A 71 6.45 -3.92 -10.89
CA CYS A 71 6.70 -2.51 -11.15
C CYS A 71 8.21 -2.25 -11.17
N PRO A 72 8.78 -1.78 -12.29
CA PRO A 72 10.21 -1.48 -12.36
C PRO A 72 10.60 -0.27 -11.49
N GLY A 73 9.62 0.52 -11.04
CA GLY A 73 9.83 1.68 -10.17
C GLY A 73 9.87 1.36 -8.68
N ALA A 74 9.70 0.11 -8.24
CA ALA A 74 9.63 -0.25 -6.82
C ALA A 74 10.88 0.19 -6.04
N SER A 75 12.07 -0.08 -6.59
CA SER A 75 13.36 0.27 -5.97
C SER A 75 13.59 1.77 -5.85
N MET A 76 12.93 2.59 -6.68
CA MET A 76 12.96 4.04 -6.58
C MET A 76 11.87 4.57 -5.64
N ALA A 77 10.66 4.02 -5.73
CA ALA A 77 9.50 4.49 -4.97
C ALA A 77 9.67 4.32 -3.47
N ILE A 78 10.16 3.16 -3.01
CA ILE A 78 10.34 2.86 -1.58
C ILE A 78 11.23 3.91 -0.89
N PRO A 79 12.51 4.10 -1.28
CA PRO A 79 13.37 5.07 -0.59
C PRO A 79 12.89 6.52 -0.77
N THR A 80 12.23 6.84 -1.89
CA THR A 80 11.66 8.18 -2.10
C THR A 80 10.53 8.47 -1.11
N ILE A 81 9.62 7.52 -0.92
CA ILE A 81 8.49 7.64 0.02
C ILE A 81 9.02 7.66 1.46
N GLU A 82 9.96 6.78 1.80
CA GLU A 82 10.57 6.74 3.13
C GLU A 82 11.25 8.06 3.48
N LEU A 83 12.06 8.61 2.56
CA LEU A 83 12.73 9.90 2.78
C LEU A 83 11.73 11.04 2.93
N ALA A 84 10.73 11.12 2.04
CA ALA A 84 9.70 12.16 2.12
C ALA A 84 8.92 12.08 3.44
N LEU A 85 8.49 10.88 3.84
CA LEU A 85 7.80 10.67 5.12
C LEU A 85 8.69 11.04 6.30
N ALA A 86 9.95 10.58 6.33
CA ALA A 86 10.91 10.91 7.38
C ALA A 86 11.10 12.43 7.53
N GLN A 87 11.23 13.15 6.42
CA GLN A 87 11.35 14.61 6.43
C GLN A 87 10.08 15.28 6.97
N LEU A 88 8.90 14.82 6.54
CA LEU A 88 7.61 15.39 6.97
C LEU A 88 7.36 15.19 8.47
N VAL A 89 7.63 14.00 9.02
CA VAL A 89 7.41 13.69 10.44
C VAL A 89 8.50 14.25 11.36
N HIS A 90 9.72 14.41 10.85
CA HIS A 90 10.81 15.03 11.61
C HIS A 90 10.63 16.55 11.72
N THR A 91 10.16 17.20 10.64
CA THR A 91 10.15 18.67 10.53
C THR A 91 8.88 19.29 11.11
N PHE A 92 7.73 18.62 10.97
CA PHE A 92 6.44 19.21 11.29
C PHE A 92 5.66 18.39 12.33
N ASP A 93 4.99 19.11 13.22
CA ASP A 93 3.81 18.61 13.92
C ASP A 93 2.59 18.83 13.02
N TRP A 94 1.64 17.89 13.04
CA TRP A 94 0.51 17.87 12.13
C TRP A 94 -0.80 18.03 12.88
N ARG A 95 -1.69 18.88 12.36
CA ARG A 95 -3.08 18.99 12.78
C ARG A 95 -3.98 18.70 11.59
N VAL A 96 -5.14 18.12 11.83
CA VAL A 96 -6.15 17.84 10.80
C VAL A 96 -7.40 18.64 11.13
N GLU A 97 -8.12 19.05 10.09
CA GLU A 97 -9.43 19.68 10.27
C GLU A 97 -10.44 18.67 10.85
N GLY A 98 -11.06 19.02 11.97
CA GLY A 98 -12.01 18.15 12.67
C GLY A 98 -11.35 17.12 13.58
N ASP A 99 -12.06 16.03 13.84
CA ASP A 99 -11.64 14.94 14.74
C ASP A 99 -10.82 13.89 13.97
N PRO A 100 -9.52 13.70 14.28
CA PRO A 100 -8.68 12.71 13.61
C PRO A 100 -9.19 11.26 13.73
N SER A 101 -10.02 10.95 14.73
CA SER A 101 -10.60 9.62 14.91
C SER A 101 -11.81 9.34 14.01
N ARG A 102 -12.34 10.37 13.33
CA ARG A 102 -13.58 10.31 12.53
C ARG A 102 -13.37 10.67 11.07
N LEU A 103 -12.16 10.48 10.56
CA LEU A 103 -11.83 10.75 9.16
C LEU A 103 -12.57 9.81 8.21
N ASP A 104 -13.08 10.36 7.10
CA ASP A 104 -13.66 9.57 6.02
C ASP A 104 -12.55 8.88 5.22
N MET A 105 -12.41 7.57 5.43
CA MET A 105 -11.43 6.72 4.77
C MET A 105 -11.99 5.98 3.55
N ARG A 106 -13.19 6.36 3.05
CA ARG A 106 -13.73 5.77 1.82
C ARG A 106 -12.81 6.06 0.65
N GLU A 107 -12.78 5.12 -0.28
CA GLU A 107 -11.85 5.07 -1.40
C GLU A 107 -12.59 5.38 -2.72
N THR A 108 -11.90 6.01 -3.68
CA THR A 108 -12.37 6.11 -5.06
C THR A 108 -12.13 4.80 -5.81
N TYR A 109 -12.98 4.50 -6.79
CA TYR A 109 -12.76 3.39 -7.71
C TYR A 109 -11.88 3.81 -8.88
N GLY A 110 -10.87 3.01 -9.22
CA GLY A 110 -9.96 3.32 -10.33
C GLY A 110 -8.75 2.39 -10.39
N ILE A 111 -7.86 2.66 -11.34
CA ILE A 111 -6.56 1.96 -11.46
C ILE A 111 -5.67 2.29 -10.26
N THR A 112 -5.71 3.55 -9.80
CA THR A 112 -5.13 4.01 -8.55
C THR A 112 -6.26 4.31 -7.58
N ILE A 113 -6.15 3.81 -6.36
CA ILE A 113 -7.11 4.05 -5.29
C ILE A 113 -6.63 5.27 -4.49
N ALA A 114 -7.49 6.27 -4.37
CA ALA A 114 -7.26 7.45 -3.56
C ALA A 114 -8.41 7.63 -2.57
N ARG A 115 -8.24 8.50 -1.57
CA ARG A 115 -9.32 8.82 -0.64
C ARG A 115 -10.41 9.62 -1.36
N GLN A 116 -11.68 9.26 -1.14
CA GLN A 116 -12.83 9.90 -1.77
C GLN A 116 -12.97 11.36 -1.36
N VAL A 117 -12.71 11.66 -0.09
CA VAL A 117 -12.69 13.03 0.45
C VAL A 117 -11.24 13.41 0.73
N PRO A 118 -10.66 14.43 0.07
CA PRO A 118 -9.28 14.86 0.32
C PRO A 118 -9.00 15.18 1.79
N LEU A 119 -7.75 14.98 2.25
CA LEU A 119 -7.33 15.35 3.60
C LEU A 119 -6.85 16.79 3.62
N CYS A 120 -7.45 17.63 4.45
CA CYS A 120 -6.84 18.89 4.84
C CYS A 120 -6.03 18.69 6.14
N ALA A 121 -4.72 18.83 6.03
CA ALA A 121 -3.80 18.76 7.16
C ALA A 121 -2.90 20.00 7.18
N TYR A 122 -2.67 20.54 8.38
CA TYR A 122 -1.92 21.75 8.62
C TYR A 122 -0.60 21.39 9.29
N PRO A 123 0.55 21.61 8.62
CA PRO A 123 1.85 21.44 9.24
C PRO A 123 2.23 22.67 10.07
N THR A 124 2.79 22.44 11.25
CA THR A 124 3.47 23.46 12.08
C THR A 124 4.89 23.01 12.36
N LEU A 125 5.88 23.90 12.21
CA LEU A 125 7.28 23.55 12.47
C LEU A 125 7.46 23.01 13.89
N ARG A 126 7.95 21.78 14.01
CA ARG A 126 8.16 21.09 15.29
C ARG A 126 9.33 21.67 16.07
N ARG A 127 10.36 22.12 15.34
CA ARG A 127 11.47 22.89 15.88
C ARG A 127 11.31 24.33 15.40
N ALA A 128 10.97 25.24 16.32
CA ALA A 128 11.30 26.64 16.12
C ALA A 128 12.80 26.68 15.79
N SER A 129 13.14 27.34 14.69
CA SER A 129 14.51 27.61 14.26
C SER A 129 15.43 27.84 15.46
N PHE A 130 16.62 27.22 15.43
CA PHE A 130 17.73 27.61 16.30
C PHE A 130 17.73 29.14 16.45
N PRO A 131 17.78 29.68 17.68
CA PRO A 131 17.93 31.12 17.84
C PRO A 131 19.23 31.56 17.12
N PRO A 132 19.26 32.79 16.58
CA PRO A 132 20.40 33.31 15.83
C PRO A 132 21.71 33.28 16.62
#